data_AF-A0A7C2X0V4-F1
#
_entry.id   AF-A0A7C2X0V4-F1
#
_cell.length_a   1.000
_cell.length_b   1.000
_cell.length_c   1.000
_cell.angle_alpha   90.00
_cell.angle_beta   90.00
_cell.angle_gamma   90.00
#
_symmetry.space_group_name_H-M   'P 1'
#
loop_
_entity.id
_entity.type
_entity.pdbx_description
1 polymer ?
#
loop_
_entity_poly.entity_id
_entity_poly.type
_entity_poly.pdbx_seq_one_letter_code
_entity_poly.pdbx_strand_id
1 'polypeptide(L)'
;MKINLTSTPVQELWQEGLALGLFSDERPPRGYTGMVDWRLNGMISRSMASGRITGKEGETVLLAPDRRAFPSPKVLIVGLGTAGDLAPNNLYQAGAAIVNSFTAAGCNEFAASVPGAAREELSTADLAESLLSGMLDALGASGRLSEQWPSIYIVESYHLLRDVERGVRSAIDGLQRRDDTFSAT
;
A
#
# COMPACT_ATOMS: atom_id res chain seq x y z
N MET A 1 -11.75 12.86 -2.25
CA MET A 1 -11.09 11.67 -1.68
C MET A 1 -11.93 11.02 -0.59
N LYS A 2 -11.99 9.69 -0.52
CA LYS A 2 -12.49 8.93 0.65
C LYS A 2 -11.41 7.94 1.08
N ILE A 3 -11.06 7.94 2.36
CA ILE A 3 -10.18 6.93 2.96
C ILE A 3 -11.06 6.02 3.81
N ASN A 4 -11.06 4.73 3.47
CA ASN A 4 -11.84 3.71 4.17
C ASN A 4 -10.90 2.72 4.84
N LEU A 5 -11.22 2.30 6.05
CA LEU A 5 -10.53 1.22 6.74
C LEU A 5 -11.39 -0.04 6.62
N THR A 6 -10.77 -1.16 6.29
CA THR A 6 -11.50 -2.43 6.16
C THR A 6 -10.69 -3.61 6.68
N SER A 7 -11.40 -4.60 7.23
CA SER A 7 -10.87 -5.93 7.54
C SER A 7 -11.40 -7.00 6.59
N THR A 8 -12.05 -6.59 5.49
CA THR A 8 -12.45 -7.49 4.41
C THR A 8 -11.23 -8.27 3.92
N PRO A 9 -11.32 -9.61 3.79
CA PRO A 9 -10.23 -10.40 3.26
C PRO A 9 -9.77 -9.90 1.89
N VAL A 10 -8.46 -9.88 1.63
CA VAL A 10 -7.92 -9.38 0.36
C VAL A 10 -8.44 -10.13 -0.87
N GLN A 11 -8.92 -11.38 -0.70
CA GLN A 11 -9.54 -12.16 -1.77
C GLN A 11 -10.98 -11.75 -2.09
N GLU A 12 -11.55 -10.82 -1.33
CA GLU A 12 -12.92 -10.30 -1.47
C GLU A 12 -12.93 -8.80 -1.78
N LEU A 13 -11.76 -8.20 -2.03
CA LEU A 13 -11.62 -6.80 -2.39
C LEU A 13 -11.79 -6.60 -3.90
N TRP A 14 -12.80 -5.82 -4.28
CA TRP A 14 -13.21 -5.60 -5.67
C TRP A 14 -12.65 -4.31 -6.28
N GLN A 15 -11.84 -3.57 -5.53
CA GLN A 15 -11.23 -2.32 -5.97
C GLN A 15 -10.39 -2.52 -7.25
N GLU A 16 -10.27 -1.47 -8.05
CA GLU A 16 -9.59 -1.52 -9.37
C GLU A 16 -8.10 -1.84 -9.27
N GLY A 17 -7.50 -1.66 -8.10
CA GLY A 17 -6.16 -2.10 -7.77
C GLY A 17 -6.01 -2.54 -6.31
N LEU A 18 -5.06 -3.44 -6.06
CA LEU A 18 -4.60 -3.86 -4.74
C LEU A 18 -3.07 -3.74 -4.66
N ALA A 19 -2.56 -2.91 -3.76
CA ALA A 19 -1.14 -2.77 -3.49
C ALA A 19 -0.68 -3.60 -2.29
N LEU A 20 0.45 -4.28 -2.46
CA LEU A 20 1.03 -5.22 -1.49
C LEU A 20 2.53 -4.99 -1.38
N GLY A 21 3.06 -5.02 -0.15
CA GLY A 21 4.49 -4.92 0.12
C GLY A 21 5.21 -6.25 0.00
N LEU A 22 6.43 -6.26 -0.52
CA LEU A 22 7.26 -7.46 -0.64
C LEU A 22 8.68 -7.20 -0.12
N PHE A 23 9.12 -8.05 0.81
CA PHE A 23 10.49 -8.06 1.30
C PHE A 23 11.38 -8.96 0.43
N SER A 24 12.62 -8.52 0.22
CA SER A 24 13.62 -9.18 -0.63
C SER A 24 14.18 -10.47 -0.03
N ASP A 25 14.09 -10.64 1.29
CA ASP A 25 14.62 -11.75 2.08
C ASP A 25 13.54 -12.71 2.60
N GLU A 26 12.26 -12.40 2.40
CA GLU A 26 11.16 -13.30 2.76
C GLU A 26 10.82 -14.27 1.62
N ARG A 27 11.11 -15.56 1.81
CA ARG A 27 10.80 -16.63 0.86
C ARG A 27 10.16 -17.82 1.60
N PRO A 28 8.90 -18.19 1.30
CA PRO A 28 7.94 -17.49 0.43
C PRO A 28 7.51 -16.11 1.00
N PRO A 29 6.85 -15.24 0.20
CA PRO A 29 6.25 -14.01 0.70
C PRO A 29 5.33 -14.26 1.89
N ARG A 30 5.31 -13.33 2.86
CA ARG A 30 4.46 -13.42 4.05
C ARG A 30 3.30 -12.43 4.00
N GLY A 31 2.44 -12.47 5.02
CA GLY A 31 1.29 -11.58 5.18
C GLY A 31 0.32 -11.63 4.00
N TYR A 32 -0.28 -10.49 3.66
CA TYR A 32 -1.22 -10.38 2.55
C TYR A 32 -0.58 -10.75 1.20
N THR A 33 0.70 -10.44 0.99
CA THR A 33 1.42 -10.81 -0.23
C THR A 33 1.51 -12.33 -0.39
N GLY A 34 1.78 -13.05 0.71
CA GLY A 34 1.74 -14.52 0.73
C GLY A 34 0.32 -15.08 0.50
N MET A 35 -0.70 -14.47 1.10
CA MET A 35 -2.10 -14.87 0.89
C MET A 35 -2.55 -14.70 -0.57
N VAL A 36 -2.18 -13.58 -1.20
CA VAL A 36 -2.48 -13.31 -2.60
C VAL A 36 -1.65 -14.21 -3.51
N ASP A 37 -0.38 -14.45 -3.18
CA ASP A 37 0.46 -15.39 -3.94
C ASP A 37 -0.14 -16.80 -3.94
N TRP A 38 -0.59 -17.30 -2.77
CA TRP A 38 -1.29 -18.58 -2.67
C TRP A 38 -2.54 -18.61 -3.55
N ARG A 39 -3.36 -17.54 -3.50
CA ARG A 39 -4.60 -17.45 -4.30
C ARG A 39 -4.31 -17.41 -5.80
N LEU A 40 -3.18 -16.83 -6.20
CA LEU A 40 -2.67 -16.77 -7.57
C LEU A 40 -1.80 -17.98 -7.94
N ASN A 41 -1.93 -19.09 -7.20
CA ASN A 41 -1.21 -20.34 -7.41
C ASN A 41 0.32 -20.13 -7.49
N GLY A 42 0.91 -19.31 -6.62
CA GLY A 42 2.37 -19.09 -6.55
C GLY A 42 2.93 -18.19 -7.66
N MET A 43 2.12 -17.35 -8.30
CA MET A 43 2.56 -16.48 -9.40
C MET A 43 3.65 -15.48 -8.98
N ILE A 44 3.53 -14.89 -7.79
CA ILE A 44 4.52 -13.95 -7.24
C ILE A 44 5.78 -14.74 -6.88
N SER A 45 5.65 -15.86 -6.16
CA SER A 45 6.79 -16.73 -5.82
C SER A 45 7.56 -17.23 -7.05
N ARG A 46 6.87 -17.66 -8.12
CA ARG A 46 7.54 -18.03 -9.39
C ARG A 46 8.25 -16.85 -10.04
N SER A 47 7.65 -15.67 -9.98
CA SER A 47 8.27 -14.45 -10.54
C SER A 47 9.54 -14.09 -9.77
N MET A 48 9.52 -14.27 -8.45
CA MET A 48 10.69 -14.11 -7.58
C MET A 48 11.78 -15.15 -7.86
N ALA A 49 11.41 -16.43 -8.01
CA ALA A 49 12.36 -17.50 -8.38
C ALA A 49 13.02 -17.26 -9.75
N SER A 50 12.31 -16.62 -10.68
CA SER A 50 12.84 -16.22 -11.99
C SER A 50 13.60 -14.89 -11.99
N GLY A 51 13.72 -14.20 -10.85
CA GLY A 51 14.39 -12.90 -10.75
C GLY A 51 13.63 -11.72 -11.35
N ARG A 52 12.35 -11.89 -11.75
CA ARG A 52 11.50 -10.83 -12.32
C ARG A 52 10.89 -9.90 -11.26
N ILE A 53 10.82 -10.37 -10.02
CA ILE A 53 10.42 -9.59 -8.85
C ILE A 53 11.49 -9.84 -7.79
N THR A 54 12.14 -8.81 -7.29
CA THR A 54 13.24 -8.99 -6.33
C THR A 54 12.87 -8.63 -4.89
N GLY A 55 11.89 -7.74 -4.71
CA GLY A 55 11.55 -7.13 -3.42
C GLY A 55 12.52 -6.01 -3.02
N LYS A 56 13.35 -5.52 -3.95
CA LYS A 56 14.29 -4.42 -3.68
C LYS A 56 13.52 -3.15 -3.36
N GLU A 57 14.06 -2.34 -2.46
CA GLU A 57 13.45 -1.06 -2.11
C GLU A 57 13.19 -0.20 -3.35
N GLY A 58 11.95 0.31 -3.48
CA GLY A 58 11.52 1.15 -4.59
C GLY A 58 11.15 0.39 -5.86
N GLU A 59 11.31 -0.94 -5.91
CA GLU A 59 10.82 -1.76 -7.02
C GLU A 59 9.29 -1.75 -7.06
N THR A 60 8.70 -1.51 -8.23
CA THR A 60 7.26 -1.65 -8.44
C THR A 60 6.97 -2.59 -9.59
N VAL A 61 6.07 -3.56 -9.36
CA VAL A 61 5.67 -4.53 -10.40
C VAL A 61 4.15 -4.64 -10.41
N LEU A 62 3.54 -4.25 -11.53
CA LEU A 62 2.11 -4.36 -11.73
C LEU A 62 1.75 -5.70 -12.38
N LEU A 63 0.95 -6.49 -11.68
CA LEU A 63 0.43 -7.78 -12.15
C LEU A 63 -1.04 -7.60 -12.57
N ALA A 64 -1.42 -8.24 -13.66
CA ALA A 64 -2.80 -8.24 -14.17
C ALA A 64 -3.36 -9.67 -14.15
N PRO A 65 -3.80 -10.18 -12.97
CA PRO A 65 -4.39 -11.51 -12.89
C PRO A 65 -5.73 -11.58 -13.63
N ASP A 66 -6.11 -12.79 -14.07
CA ASP A 66 -7.46 -13.04 -14.57
C ASP A 66 -8.49 -12.76 -13.45
N ARG A 67 -9.59 -12.07 -13.78
CA ARG A 67 -10.65 -11.73 -12.81
C ARG A 67 -11.32 -12.96 -12.19
N ARG A 68 -11.27 -14.12 -12.86
CA ARG A 68 -11.72 -15.41 -12.32
C ARG A 68 -10.79 -15.93 -11.23
N ALA A 69 -9.50 -15.59 -11.31
CA ALA A 69 -8.50 -15.99 -10.34
C ALA A 69 -8.46 -15.06 -9.12
N PHE A 70 -8.66 -13.75 -9.33
CA PHE A 70 -8.63 -12.74 -8.27
C PHE A 70 -9.56 -11.55 -8.58
N PRO A 71 -10.32 -10.99 -7.61
CA PRO A 71 -11.34 -9.99 -7.91
C PRO A 71 -10.77 -8.65 -8.40
N SER A 72 -9.65 -8.21 -7.80
CA SER A 72 -8.97 -6.98 -8.21
C SER A 72 -8.19 -7.21 -9.51
N PRO A 73 -8.44 -6.41 -10.56
CA PRO A 73 -7.84 -6.62 -11.88
C PRO A 73 -6.37 -6.17 -11.96
N LYS A 74 -5.86 -5.43 -10.96
CA LYS A 74 -4.47 -4.95 -10.91
C LYS A 74 -3.89 -5.19 -9.53
N VAL A 75 -2.84 -6.01 -9.44
CA VAL A 75 -2.12 -6.25 -8.19
C VAL A 75 -0.74 -5.61 -8.30
N LEU A 76 -0.51 -4.55 -7.53
CA LEU A 76 0.77 -3.86 -7.48
C LEU A 76 1.62 -4.46 -6.36
N ILE A 77 2.80 -4.95 -6.72
CA ILE A 77 3.84 -5.32 -5.76
C ILE A 77 4.78 -4.14 -5.59
N VAL A 78 5.05 -3.76 -4.34
CA VAL A 78 6.02 -2.74 -3.97
C VAL A 78 7.14 -3.39 -3.14
N GLY A 79 8.37 -3.33 -3.64
CA GLY A 79 9.53 -3.85 -2.97
C GLY A 79 9.98 -2.93 -1.82
N LEU A 80 10.27 -3.54 -0.67
CA LEU A 80 10.55 -2.85 0.59
C LEU A 80 11.99 -3.03 1.09
N GLY A 81 12.85 -3.73 0.35
CA GLY A 81 14.19 -4.06 0.81
C GLY A 81 14.17 -5.28 1.73
N THR A 82 15.07 -5.34 2.72
CA THR A 82 15.09 -6.44 3.69
C THR A 82 14.04 -6.19 4.78
N ALA A 83 13.52 -7.25 5.39
CA ALA A 83 12.56 -7.08 6.49
C ALA A 83 13.17 -6.46 7.74
N GLY A 84 14.49 -6.66 7.96
CA GLY A 84 15.20 -6.09 9.10
C GLY A 84 15.48 -4.58 9.00
N ASP A 85 15.51 -4.05 7.77
CA ASP A 85 15.76 -2.62 7.51
C ASP A 85 14.46 -1.80 7.41
N LEU A 86 13.30 -2.41 7.67
CA LEU A 86 12.01 -1.75 7.54
C LEU A 86 11.91 -0.55 8.50
N ALA A 87 11.70 0.63 7.94
CA ALA A 87 11.52 1.87 8.67
C ALA A 87 10.31 2.67 8.13
N PRO A 88 9.77 3.62 8.92
CA PRO A 88 8.69 4.51 8.49
C PRO A 88 8.94 5.18 7.13
N ASN A 89 10.17 5.59 6.83
CA ASN A 89 10.51 6.20 5.55
C ASN A 89 10.32 5.25 4.36
N ASN A 90 10.56 3.94 4.50
CA ASN A 90 10.30 2.99 3.40
C ASN A 90 8.80 2.93 3.08
N LEU A 91 7.93 3.02 4.11
CA LEU A 91 6.48 3.05 3.93
C LEU A 91 6.01 4.36 3.30
N TYR A 92 6.62 5.49 3.67
CA TYR A 92 6.36 6.77 3.00
C TYR A 92 6.66 6.68 1.49
N GLN A 93 7.84 6.19 1.12
CA GLN A 93 8.21 6.02 -0.29
C GLN A 93 7.29 5.01 -1.00
N ALA A 94 6.92 3.92 -0.33
CA ALA A 94 5.97 2.95 -0.85
C ALA A 94 4.59 3.58 -1.11
N GLY A 95 4.10 4.42 -0.20
CA GLY A 95 2.83 5.14 -0.35
C GLY A 95 2.80 6.04 -1.58
N ALA A 96 3.86 6.82 -1.78
CA ALA A 96 4.02 7.64 -2.97
C ALA A 96 4.07 6.79 -4.26
N ALA A 97 4.83 5.69 -4.23
CA ALA A 97 4.94 4.76 -5.36
C ALA A 97 3.60 4.10 -5.72
N ILE A 98 2.76 3.76 -4.73
CA ILE A 98 1.42 3.20 -4.93
C ILE A 98 0.53 4.19 -5.67
N VAL A 99 0.45 5.43 -5.19
CA VAL A 99 -0.37 6.49 -5.81
C VAL A 99 0.08 6.75 -7.22
N ASN A 100 1.39 6.92 -7.46
CA ASN A 100 1.92 7.18 -8.79
C ASN A 100 1.62 6.02 -9.75
N SER A 101 1.82 4.78 -9.30
CA SER A 101 1.60 3.59 -10.12
C SER A 101 0.12 3.41 -10.48
N PHE A 102 -0.79 3.55 -9.51
CA PHE A 102 -2.22 3.39 -9.76
C PHE A 102 -2.82 4.57 -10.53
N THR A 103 -2.32 5.79 -10.32
CA THR A 103 -2.70 6.95 -11.12
C THR A 103 -2.31 6.75 -12.59
N ALA A 104 -1.08 6.29 -12.85
CA ALA A 104 -0.62 5.97 -14.20
C ALA A 104 -1.40 4.80 -14.83
N ALA A 105 -1.83 3.83 -14.02
CA ALA A 105 -2.68 2.72 -14.43
C ALA A 105 -4.19 3.07 -14.56
N GLY A 106 -4.56 4.34 -14.36
CA GLY A 106 -5.92 4.84 -14.49
C GLY A 106 -6.90 4.34 -13.42
N CYS A 107 -6.41 3.94 -12.24
CA CYS A 107 -7.27 3.56 -11.13
C CYS A 107 -7.83 4.79 -10.41
N ASN A 108 -9.15 4.83 -10.22
CA ASN A 108 -9.84 5.82 -9.38
C ASN A 108 -10.20 5.27 -8.01
N GLU A 109 -10.01 3.97 -7.80
CA GLU A 109 -10.20 3.32 -6.51
C GLU A 109 -9.21 2.17 -6.34
N PHE A 110 -8.51 2.12 -5.21
CA PHE A 110 -7.58 1.03 -4.91
C PHE A 110 -7.52 0.72 -3.41
N ALA A 111 -7.06 -0.49 -3.11
CA ALA A 111 -6.77 -0.95 -1.77
C ALA A 111 -5.25 -1.08 -1.55
N ALA A 112 -4.80 -0.93 -0.31
CA ALA A 112 -3.42 -1.17 0.11
C ALA A 112 -3.41 -1.79 1.51
N SER A 113 -2.55 -2.79 1.73
CA SER A 113 -2.22 -3.26 3.09
C SER A 113 -1.23 -2.31 3.77
N VAL A 114 -0.97 -2.47 5.08
CA VAL A 114 0.14 -1.80 5.77
C VAL A 114 1.29 -2.81 5.96
N PRO A 115 2.32 -2.80 5.08
CA PRO A 115 3.42 -3.74 5.22
C PRO A 115 4.14 -3.63 6.55
N GLY A 116 4.46 -4.77 7.16
CA GLY A 116 5.15 -4.83 8.44
C GLY A 116 4.26 -4.61 9.67
N ALA A 117 2.95 -4.44 9.49
CA ALA A 117 2.02 -4.45 10.60
C ALA A 117 2.15 -5.74 11.43
N ALA A 118 2.00 -5.60 12.76
CA ALA A 118 2.23 -6.67 13.75
C ALA A 118 3.66 -7.22 13.88
N ARG A 119 4.69 -6.56 13.35
CA ARG A 119 6.10 -6.81 13.74
C ARG A 119 6.39 -6.08 15.06
N GLU A 120 7.00 -6.77 16.03
CA GLU A 120 7.10 -6.28 17.42
C GLU A 120 7.93 -4.99 17.54
N GLU A 121 8.86 -4.75 16.61
CA GLU A 121 9.81 -3.63 16.67
C GLU A 121 9.23 -2.30 16.18
N LEU A 122 8.06 -2.30 15.52
CA LEU A 122 7.51 -1.15 14.83
C LEU A 122 6.04 -0.89 15.20
N SER A 123 5.73 0.37 15.50
CA SER A 123 4.36 0.82 15.72
C SER A 123 3.55 0.72 14.42
N THR A 124 2.47 -0.07 14.44
CA THR A 124 1.55 -0.17 13.29
C THR A 124 0.93 1.19 12.96
N ALA A 125 0.71 2.05 13.96
CA ALA A 125 0.23 3.41 13.75
C ALA A 125 1.25 4.26 12.97
N ASP A 126 2.54 4.16 13.30
CA ASP A 126 3.60 4.96 12.66
C ASP A 126 3.84 4.50 11.22
N LEU A 127 3.73 3.19 10.96
CA LEU A 127 3.80 2.62 9.61
C LEU A 127 2.61 3.06 8.77
N ALA A 128 1.39 3.02 9.32
CA ALA A 128 0.19 3.47 8.63
C ALA A 128 0.22 4.98 8.36
N GLU A 129 0.67 5.78 9.33
CA GLU A 129 0.86 7.23 9.19
C GLU A 129 1.82 7.53 8.05
N SER A 130 2.98 6.86 8.02
CA SER A 130 4.00 7.11 7.01
C SER A 130 3.53 6.70 5.62
N LEU A 131 2.91 5.52 5.51
CA LEU A 131 2.33 5.02 4.26
C LEU A 131 1.32 6.02 3.70
N LEU A 132 0.35 6.43 4.52
CA LEU A 132 -0.69 7.35 4.08
C LEU A 132 -0.13 8.76 3.79
N SER A 133 0.82 9.25 4.58
CA SER A 133 1.48 10.54 4.32
C SER A 133 2.14 10.57 2.95
N GLY A 134 2.83 9.49 2.55
CA GLY A 134 3.41 9.37 1.22
C GLY A 134 2.37 9.33 0.10
N MET A 135 1.23 8.67 0.34
CA MET A 135 0.11 8.67 -0.61
C MET A 135 -0.49 10.08 -0.77
N LEU A 136 -0.75 10.78 0.35
CA LEU A 136 -1.34 12.11 0.35
C LEU A 136 -0.43 13.15 -0.32
N ASP A 137 0.87 13.11 -0.04
CA ASP A 137 1.84 14.03 -0.65
C ASP A 137 1.94 13.79 -2.17
N ALA A 138 1.94 12.53 -2.62
CA ALA A 138 1.92 12.21 -4.04
C ALA A 138 0.61 12.66 -4.73
N LEU A 139 -0.53 12.57 -4.04
CA LEU A 139 -1.80 13.08 -4.56
C LEU A 139 -1.79 14.62 -4.66
N GLY A 140 -1.26 15.32 -3.65
CA GLY A 140 -1.09 16.77 -3.69
C GLY A 140 -0.19 17.23 -4.83
N ALA A 141 0.91 16.51 -5.07
CA ALA A 141 1.84 16.80 -6.17
C ALA A 141 1.28 16.46 -7.57
N SER A 142 0.19 15.69 -7.67
CA SER A 142 -0.38 15.27 -8.97
C SER A 142 -1.03 16.41 -9.76
N GLY A 143 -1.26 17.57 -9.13
CA GLY A 143 -1.98 18.70 -9.72
C GLY A 143 -3.49 18.48 -9.88
N ARG A 144 -4.01 17.32 -9.44
CA ARG A 144 -5.45 17.03 -9.43
C ARG A 144 -6.13 17.75 -8.28
N LEU A 145 -7.33 18.26 -8.54
CA LEU A 145 -8.22 18.74 -7.48
C LEU A 145 -8.56 17.58 -6.52
N SER A 146 -8.71 17.89 -5.23
CA SER A 146 -9.00 16.90 -4.17
C SER A 146 -10.27 16.08 -4.39
N GLU A 147 -11.22 16.61 -5.16
CA GLU A 147 -12.44 15.94 -5.62
C GLU A 147 -12.16 14.80 -6.61
N GLN A 148 -11.08 14.91 -7.39
CA GLN A 148 -10.64 13.93 -8.38
C GLN A 148 -9.65 12.90 -7.82
N TRP A 149 -9.32 13.00 -6.53
CA TRP A 149 -8.45 12.04 -5.88
C TRP A 149 -9.16 10.69 -5.74
N PRO A 150 -8.43 9.58 -5.91
CA PRO A 150 -8.98 8.24 -5.84
C PRO A 150 -9.53 7.93 -4.43
N SER A 151 -10.44 6.97 -4.37
CA SER A 151 -10.83 6.34 -3.11
C SER A 151 -9.75 5.34 -2.68
N ILE A 152 -9.30 5.46 -1.43
CA ILE A 152 -8.25 4.60 -0.86
C ILE A 152 -8.87 3.71 0.20
N TYR A 153 -8.57 2.41 0.13
CA TYR A 153 -8.96 1.42 1.11
C TYR A 153 -7.73 0.88 1.81
N ILE A 154 -7.56 1.18 3.10
CA ILE A 154 -6.50 0.57 3.90
C ILE A 154 -7.04 -0.72 4.51
N VAL A 155 -6.40 -1.81 4.16
CA VAL A 155 -6.82 -3.17 4.53
C VAL A 155 -5.94 -3.65 5.65
N GLU A 156 -6.53 -3.96 6.80
CA GLU A 156 -5.79 -4.61 7.87
C GLU A 156 -6.63 -5.57 8.71
N SER A 157 -5.94 -6.43 9.47
CA SER A 157 -6.60 -7.35 10.40
C SER A 157 -7.39 -6.58 11.44
N TYR A 158 -8.57 -7.08 11.81
CA TYR A 158 -9.51 -6.38 12.71
C TYR A 158 -8.86 -5.84 13.99
N HIS A 159 -7.95 -6.60 14.60
CA HIS A 159 -7.26 -6.20 15.83
C HIS A 159 -6.23 -5.07 15.65
N LEU A 160 -5.76 -4.83 14.41
CA LEU A 160 -4.83 -3.76 14.06
C LEU A 160 -5.54 -2.49 13.59
N LEU A 161 -6.84 -2.57 13.25
CA LEU A 161 -7.58 -1.43 12.70
C LEU A 161 -7.57 -0.19 13.60
N ARG A 162 -7.50 -0.37 14.94
CA ARG A 162 -7.39 0.77 15.87
C ARG A 162 -6.08 1.54 15.70
N ASP A 163 -4.96 0.83 15.55
CA ASP A 163 -3.66 1.47 15.37
C ASP A 163 -3.53 2.05 13.96
N VAL A 164 -4.05 1.35 12.95
CA VAL A 164 -4.15 1.89 11.58
C VAL A 164 -4.99 3.17 11.57
N GLU A 165 -6.14 3.19 12.26
CA GLU A 165 -6.99 4.39 12.34
C GLU A 165 -6.24 5.56 12.98
N ARG A 166 -5.48 5.32 14.04
CA ARG A 166 -4.64 6.34 14.67
C ARG A 166 -3.61 6.90 13.69
N GLY A 167 -2.90 6.04 12.97
CA GLY A 167 -1.92 6.45 11.96
C GLY A 167 -2.55 7.24 10.81
N VAL A 168 -3.72 6.79 10.33
CA VAL A 168 -4.47 7.49 9.28
C VAL A 168 -4.89 8.88 9.73
N ARG A 169 -5.39 9.03 10.96
CA ARG A 169 -5.74 10.35 11.53
C ARG A 169 -4.51 11.27 11.62
N SER A 170 -3.39 10.77 12.15
CA SER A 170 -2.15 11.56 12.24
C SER A 170 -1.68 12.07 10.87
N ALA A 171 -1.74 11.24 9.83
CA ALA A 171 -1.37 11.64 8.47
C ALA A 171 -2.28 12.72 7.89
N ILE A 172 -3.60 12.61 8.10
CA ILE A 172 -4.58 13.62 7.66
C ILE A 172 -4.36 14.95 8.40
N ASP A 173 -4.20 14.91 9.72
CA ASP A 173 -3.91 16.10 10.53
C ASP A 173 -2.57 16.73 10.14
N GLY A 174 -1.60 15.90 9.73
CA GLY A 174 -0.30 16.32 9.21
C GLY A 174 -0.37 17.00 7.84
N LEU A 175 -1.32 16.63 6.98
CA LEU A 175 -1.57 17.29 5.70
C LEU A 175 -2.21 18.67 5.92
N GLN A 176 -3.25 18.75 6.75
CA GLN A 176 -3.98 20.00 7.03
C GLN A 176 -3.05 21.10 7.59
N ARG A 177 -2.18 20.73 8.54
CA ARG A 177 -1.19 21.67 9.11
C ARG A 177 -0.23 22.25 8.07
N ARG A 178 0.08 21.50 7.01
CA ARG A 178 0.96 21.98 5.94
C ARG A 178 0.23 22.97 5.04
N ASP A 179 -0.99 22.67 4.63
CA ASP A 179 -1.81 23.56 3.78
C ASP A 179 -2.07 24.93 4.44
N ASP A 180 -2.32 24.94 5.76
CA ASP A 180 -2.48 26.17 6.54
C ASP A 180 -1.20 27.02 6.56
N THR A 181 -0.03 26.37 6.59
CA THR A 181 1.27 27.06 6.58
C THR A 181 1.56 27.70 5.21
N PHE A 182 1.18 27.04 4.12
CA PHE A 182 1.34 27.58 2.75
C PHE A 182 0.34 28.71 2.41
N SER A 183 -0.81 28.76 3.09
CA SER A 183 -1.81 29.81 2.87
C SER A 183 -1.54 31.10 3.66
N ALA A 184 -0.61 31.08 4.63
CA ALA A 184 -0.29 32.18 5.54
C ALA A 184 0.95 33.01 5.13
N THR A 185 1.56 32.72 3.98
CA THR A 185 2.72 33.42 3.40
C THR A 185 2.37 34.08 2.07
#